data_AF-A0A1B6NV94-F1
#
_entry.id   AF-A0A1B6NV94-F1
#
_cell.length_a   1.000
_cell.length_b   1.000
_cell.length_c   1.000
_cell.angle_alpha   90.00
_cell.angle_beta   90.00
_cell.angle_gamma   90.00
#
_symmetry.space_group_name_H-M   'P 1'
#
loop_
_entity.id
_entity.type
_entity.pdbx_description
1 polymer ?
#
loop_
_entity_poly.entity_id
_entity_poly.type
_entity_poly.pdbx_seq_one_letter_code
_entity_poly.pdbx_strand_id
1 'polypeptide(L)'
;MHFFLFGFNLPDLLSTKAVMNSEYQQATKNLKALNSIIPEGLEQRIDLLRVSVREKEGLRDSFKIDDKFEKDENELFLIQDRLNQIKDSINSVVLKKNTLIERIKAVEDSLFKDDVRTIEYMYKEAGVLDIDIQKKFKQTIEFHNSMLSKEISYLRDRVVRKDNENKALNDEYTCIASQYNNVLKKLGSMGSLREYTELNNEIERYKMDISSIETQINQLKKATKDKINAEKNLEDLSFKLEESINTFKSLNLQKFNSYFSRFSNELYKEKWFVTFSPNEERTLFKFNIDSLTQNTGSGKKQMLVASFDIAYMAYIQDKDIKLPYPRFATQDKVEIIDISYLEKLYEMVFTVNGQLILPIIEDKFDSFTNPEIKDAIIVELHQNDKFFRIEEFSSNSTKV
;
A
#
# COMPACT_ATOMS: atom_id res chain seq x y z
N MET A 1 1.36 14.58 7.16
CA MET A 1 0.04 15.16 6.81
C MET A 1 0.09 16.67 6.55
N HIS A 2 1.07 17.44 7.07
CA HIS A 2 1.14 18.90 6.90
C HIS A 2 2.09 19.42 5.79
N PHE A 3 2.60 18.56 4.92
CA PHE A 3 3.62 18.98 3.93
C PHE A 3 3.09 19.94 2.87
N PHE A 4 1.79 19.87 2.57
CA PHE A 4 1.14 20.77 1.62
C PHE A 4 1.27 22.25 2.04
N LEU A 5 1.37 22.53 3.34
CA LEU A 5 1.61 23.88 3.86
C LEU A 5 2.94 24.44 3.35
N PHE A 6 3.94 23.59 3.15
CA PHE A 6 5.24 23.97 2.60
C PHE A 6 5.33 23.73 1.09
N GLY A 7 4.19 23.61 0.39
CA GLY A 7 4.16 23.39 -1.06
C GLY A 7 4.60 22.00 -1.52
N PHE A 8 4.66 21.01 -0.61
CA PHE A 8 4.93 19.62 -1.00
C PHE A 8 3.65 18.96 -1.53
N ASN A 9 3.60 18.70 -2.83
CA ASN A 9 2.40 18.25 -3.51
C ASN A 9 2.40 16.73 -3.82
N LEU A 10 2.74 15.88 -2.85
CA LEU A 10 2.80 14.42 -3.06
C LEU A 10 2.07 13.53 -2.02
N PRO A 11 0.85 13.84 -1.55
CA PRO A 11 0.06 12.84 -0.82
C PRO A 11 -0.16 11.58 -1.67
N ASP A 12 -0.37 11.76 -2.98
CA ASP A 12 -0.72 10.69 -3.91
C ASP A 12 0.43 9.73 -4.21
N LEU A 13 1.69 10.20 -4.22
CA LEU A 13 2.82 9.28 -4.44
C LEU A 13 3.07 8.39 -3.22
N LEU A 14 2.81 8.88 -2.00
CA LEU A 14 2.94 8.09 -0.78
C LEU A 14 1.84 7.02 -0.69
N SER A 15 0.59 7.37 -1.02
CA SER A 15 -0.51 6.40 -1.07
C SER A 15 -0.32 5.38 -2.21
N THR A 16 0.11 5.84 -3.39
CA THR A 16 0.44 4.97 -4.53
C THR A 16 1.58 4.01 -4.18
N LYS A 17 2.59 4.46 -3.44
CA LYS A 17 3.71 3.60 -3.01
C LYS A 17 3.25 2.46 -2.10
N ALA A 18 2.32 2.72 -1.19
CA ALA A 18 1.77 1.68 -0.32
C ALA A 18 1.02 0.61 -1.15
N VAL A 19 0.23 1.03 -2.14
CA VAL A 19 -0.47 0.11 -3.05
C VAL A 19 0.50 -0.70 -3.89
N MET A 20 1.46 -0.06 -4.57
CA MET A 20 2.45 -0.75 -5.40
C MET A 20 3.33 -1.70 -4.59
N ASN A 21 3.67 -1.35 -3.35
CA ASN A 21 4.38 -2.26 -2.46
C ASN A 21 3.53 -3.49 -2.11
N SER A 22 2.22 -3.33 -1.87
CA SER A 22 1.31 -4.44 -1.68
C SER A 22 1.23 -5.37 -2.90
N GLU A 23 1.15 -4.79 -4.11
CA GLU A 23 1.17 -5.54 -5.38
C GLU A 23 2.47 -6.32 -5.56
N TYR A 24 3.62 -5.69 -5.30
CA TYR A 24 4.93 -6.33 -5.35
C TYR A 24 5.03 -7.50 -4.35
N GLN A 25 4.57 -7.31 -3.12
CA GLN A 25 4.54 -8.37 -2.11
C GLN A 25 3.62 -9.53 -2.53
N GLN A 26 2.46 -9.23 -3.11
CA GLN A 26 1.53 -10.24 -3.59
C GLN A 26 2.12 -11.03 -4.76
N ALA A 27 2.77 -10.36 -5.72
CA ALA A 27 3.45 -11.00 -6.85
C ALA A 27 4.61 -11.89 -6.37
N THR A 28 5.39 -11.41 -5.39
CA THR A 28 6.50 -12.18 -4.77
C THR A 28 5.99 -13.43 -4.06
N LYS A 29 4.91 -13.32 -3.27
CA LYS A 29 4.29 -14.47 -2.61
C LYS A 29 3.76 -15.49 -3.62
N ASN A 30 3.11 -15.03 -4.69
CA ASN A 30 2.60 -15.91 -5.74
C ASN A 30 3.72 -16.68 -6.45
N LEU A 31 4.81 -16.00 -6.83
CA LEU A 31 5.97 -16.64 -7.44
C LEU A 31 6.62 -17.67 -6.50
N LYS A 32 6.77 -17.32 -5.21
CA LYS A 32 7.31 -18.25 -4.20
C LYS A 32 6.46 -19.51 -4.04
N ALA A 33 5.13 -19.36 -4.01
CA ALA A 33 4.22 -20.50 -3.92
C ALA A 33 4.30 -21.41 -5.17
N LEU A 34 4.40 -20.82 -6.37
CA LEU A 34 4.58 -21.60 -7.60
C LEU A 34 5.91 -22.35 -7.61
N ASN A 35 7.01 -21.70 -7.23
CA ASN A 35 8.33 -22.34 -7.14
C ASN A 35 8.39 -23.47 -6.09
N SER A 36 7.55 -23.45 -5.06
CA SER A 36 7.48 -24.57 -4.10
C SER A 36 6.72 -25.79 -4.61
N ILE A 37 5.82 -25.59 -5.59
CA ILE A 37 4.96 -26.66 -6.12
C ILE A 37 5.57 -27.24 -7.40
N ILE A 38 6.16 -26.37 -8.23
CA ILE A 38 6.64 -26.71 -9.55
C ILE A 38 8.13 -27.10 -9.45
N PRO A 39 8.48 -28.36 -9.74
CA PRO A 39 9.86 -28.82 -9.62
C PRO A 39 10.77 -28.17 -10.68
N GLU A 40 12.07 -28.13 -10.40
CA GLU A 40 13.07 -27.70 -11.38
C GLU A 40 13.27 -28.75 -12.49
N GLY A 41 13.86 -28.34 -13.62
CA GLY A 41 14.22 -29.25 -14.72
C GLY A 41 13.06 -29.62 -15.66
N LEU A 42 11.95 -28.88 -15.61
CA LEU A 42 10.76 -29.14 -16.45
C LEU A 42 11.05 -29.07 -17.96
N GLU A 43 11.94 -28.17 -18.38
CA GLU A 43 12.32 -28.04 -19.79
C GLU A 43 13.07 -29.30 -20.26
N GLN A 44 14.01 -29.81 -19.46
CA GLN A 44 14.71 -31.07 -19.74
C GLN A 44 13.74 -32.26 -19.75
N ARG A 45 12.74 -32.26 -18.87
CA ARG A 45 11.70 -33.30 -18.86
C ARG A 45 10.84 -33.27 -20.12
N ILE A 46 10.45 -32.09 -20.61
CA ILE A 46 9.78 -31.95 -21.90
C ILE A 46 10.65 -32.50 -23.04
N ASP A 47 11.94 -32.17 -23.05
CA ASP A 47 12.84 -32.62 -24.12
C ASP A 47 12.94 -34.14 -24.17
N LEU A 48 13.08 -34.80 -23.01
CA LEU A 48 13.07 -36.26 -22.90
C LEU A 48 11.74 -36.87 -23.38
N LEU A 49 10.61 -36.31 -22.94
CA LEU A 49 9.29 -36.79 -23.37
C LEU A 49 9.09 -36.62 -24.88
N ARG A 50 9.57 -35.53 -25.49
CA ARG A 50 9.51 -35.31 -26.94
C ARG A 50 10.39 -36.29 -27.71
N VAL A 51 11.52 -36.72 -27.16
CA VAL A 51 12.31 -37.83 -27.73
C VAL A 51 11.51 -39.13 -27.68
N SER A 52 10.94 -39.48 -26.53
CA SER A 52 10.13 -40.70 -26.40
C SER A 52 8.90 -40.70 -27.29
N VAL A 53 8.24 -39.56 -27.50
CA VAL A 53 7.14 -39.41 -28.47
C VAL A 53 7.62 -39.75 -29.87
N ARG A 54 8.74 -39.16 -30.34
CA ARG A 54 9.28 -39.41 -31.68
C ARG A 54 9.66 -40.88 -31.90
N GLU A 55 10.28 -41.51 -30.90
CA GLU A 55 10.65 -42.93 -30.97
C GLU A 55 9.40 -43.81 -31.11
N LYS A 56 8.34 -43.53 -30.34
CA LYS A 56 7.10 -44.29 -30.35
C LYS A 56 6.27 -44.05 -31.61
N GLU A 57 6.24 -42.81 -32.12
CA GLU A 57 5.63 -42.49 -33.42
C GLU A 57 6.35 -43.22 -34.56
N GLY A 58 7.68 -43.28 -34.55
CA GLY A 58 8.44 -44.06 -35.53
C GLY A 58 8.15 -45.57 -35.48
N LEU A 59 7.97 -46.13 -34.29
CA LEU A 59 7.56 -47.53 -34.11
C LEU A 59 6.13 -47.77 -34.61
N ARG A 60 5.20 -46.85 -34.30
CA ARG A 60 3.81 -46.90 -34.77
C ARG A 60 3.73 -46.88 -36.29
N ASP A 61 4.43 -45.94 -36.93
CA ASP A 61 4.39 -45.73 -38.39
C ASP A 61 5.00 -46.93 -39.17
N SER A 62 5.76 -47.79 -38.49
CA SER A 62 6.27 -49.04 -39.07
C SER A 62 5.22 -50.14 -39.19
N PHE A 63 4.08 -50.03 -38.49
CA PHE A 63 2.93 -50.93 -38.66
C PHE A 63 2.16 -50.54 -39.93
N LYS A 64 2.25 -51.38 -40.98
CA LYS A 64 1.41 -51.22 -42.18
C LYS A 64 -0.04 -51.57 -41.86
N ILE A 65 -0.92 -50.57 -41.84
CA ILE A 65 -2.36 -50.73 -41.65
C ILE A 65 -3.09 -50.48 -42.99
N ASP A 66 -4.12 -51.27 -43.27
CA ASP A 66 -4.91 -51.27 -44.52
C ASP A 66 -5.82 -50.01 -44.65
N ASP A 67 -6.14 -49.55 -45.86
CA ASP A 67 -6.88 -48.29 -46.12
C ASP A 67 -8.29 -48.25 -45.50
N LYS A 68 -8.84 -49.40 -45.11
CA LYS A 68 -10.14 -49.51 -44.41
C LYS A 68 -10.13 -49.00 -42.97
N PHE A 69 -8.96 -48.85 -42.36
CA PHE A 69 -8.83 -48.43 -40.95
C PHE A 69 -8.66 -46.91 -40.79
N GLU A 70 -8.39 -46.19 -41.87
CA GLU A 70 -8.08 -44.74 -41.86
C GLU A 70 -9.27 -43.89 -41.36
N LYS A 71 -10.51 -44.34 -41.61
CA LYS A 71 -11.73 -43.65 -41.14
C LYS A 71 -12.00 -43.86 -39.65
N ASP A 72 -11.88 -45.10 -39.19
CA ASP A 72 -12.08 -45.44 -37.77
C ASP A 72 -10.93 -44.88 -36.90
N GLU A 73 -9.72 -44.76 -37.47
CA GLU A 73 -8.57 -44.10 -36.86
C GLU A 73 -8.75 -42.59 -36.77
N ASN A 74 -9.29 -41.93 -37.79
CA ASN A 74 -9.63 -40.51 -37.73
C ASN A 74 -10.73 -40.22 -36.68
N GLU A 75 -11.73 -41.09 -36.55
CA GLU A 75 -12.73 -40.97 -35.48
C GLU A 75 -12.10 -41.13 -34.09
N LEU A 76 -11.15 -42.08 -33.93
CA LEU A 76 -10.38 -42.25 -32.72
C LEU A 76 -9.57 -40.99 -32.38
N PHE A 77 -8.88 -40.44 -33.38
CA PHE A 77 -8.05 -39.24 -33.24
C PHE A 77 -8.86 -38.03 -32.76
N LEU A 78 -10.06 -37.82 -33.31
CA LEU A 78 -10.94 -36.71 -32.90
C LEU A 78 -11.47 -36.87 -31.46
N ILE A 79 -11.86 -38.09 -31.09
CA ILE A 79 -12.27 -38.40 -29.71
C ILE A 79 -11.09 -38.20 -28.75
N GLN A 80 -9.89 -38.55 -29.19
CA GLN A 80 -8.65 -38.43 -28.41
C GLN A 80 -8.21 -36.97 -28.21
N ASP A 81 -8.24 -36.15 -29.26
CA ASP A 81 -7.97 -34.71 -29.17
C ASP A 81 -8.90 -34.04 -28.15
N ARG A 82 -10.18 -34.44 -28.16
CA ARG A 82 -11.15 -33.94 -27.18
C ARG A 82 -10.86 -34.41 -25.75
N LEU A 83 -10.41 -35.64 -25.55
CA LEU A 83 -9.96 -36.12 -24.24
C LEU A 83 -8.74 -35.33 -23.73
N ASN A 84 -7.79 -35.01 -24.60
CA ASN A 84 -6.62 -34.19 -24.27
C ASN A 84 -7.04 -32.79 -23.81
N GLN A 85 -7.91 -32.12 -24.56
CA GLN A 85 -8.40 -30.78 -24.23
C GLN A 85 -9.15 -30.74 -22.88
N ILE A 86 -9.97 -31.75 -22.59
CA ILE A 86 -10.66 -31.85 -21.29
C ILE A 86 -9.65 -32.08 -20.18
N LYS A 87 -8.62 -32.89 -20.41
CA LYS A 87 -7.59 -33.18 -19.41
C LYS A 87 -6.71 -31.96 -19.12
N ASP A 88 -6.39 -31.16 -20.13
CA ASP A 88 -5.72 -29.86 -19.95
C ASP A 88 -6.57 -28.91 -19.12
N SER A 89 -7.89 -28.91 -19.37
CA SER A 89 -8.85 -28.14 -18.58
C SER A 89 -8.88 -28.61 -17.12
N ILE A 90 -8.90 -29.93 -16.87
CA ILE A 90 -8.81 -30.53 -15.53
C ILE A 90 -7.53 -30.09 -14.84
N ASN A 91 -6.37 -30.24 -15.49
CA ASN A 91 -5.07 -29.86 -14.94
C ASN A 91 -5.02 -28.36 -14.60
N SER A 92 -5.56 -27.50 -15.47
CA SER A 92 -5.67 -26.06 -15.25
C SER A 92 -6.52 -25.73 -14.02
N VAL A 93 -7.68 -26.39 -13.87
CA VAL A 93 -8.58 -26.20 -12.73
C VAL A 93 -7.97 -26.69 -11.43
N VAL A 94 -7.31 -27.86 -11.45
CA VAL A 94 -6.63 -28.44 -10.29
C VAL A 94 -5.47 -27.55 -9.82
N LEU A 95 -4.64 -27.06 -10.73
CA LEU A 95 -3.56 -26.12 -10.40
C LEU A 95 -4.12 -24.86 -9.75
N LYS A 96 -5.13 -24.22 -10.38
CA LYS A 96 -5.80 -23.04 -9.83
C LYS A 96 -6.37 -23.30 -8.43
N LYS A 97 -6.96 -24.48 -8.21
CA LYS A 97 -7.47 -24.88 -6.90
C LYS A 97 -6.35 -24.98 -5.87
N ASN A 98 -5.25 -25.67 -6.20
CA ASN A 98 -4.13 -25.85 -5.29
C ASN A 98 -3.48 -24.51 -4.93
N THR A 99 -3.35 -23.57 -5.88
CA THR A 99 -2.88 -22.21 -5.60
C THR A 99 -3.81 -21.47 -4.62
N LEU A 100 -5.13 -21.64 -4.74
CA LEU A 100 -6.07 -21.06 -3.78
C LEU A 100 -5.92 -21.68 -2.38
N ILE A 101 -5.69 -22.99 -2.29
CA ILE A 101 -5.47 -23.69 -1.01
C ILE A 101 -4.17 -23.22 -0.34
N GLU A 102 -3.07 -23.10 -1.08
CA GLU A 102 -1.82 -22.57 -0.53
C GLU A 102 -1.96 -21.11 -0.09
N ARG A 103 -2.74 -20.31 -0.83
CA ARG A 103 -3.06 -18.94 -0.39
C ARG A 103 -3.87 -18.94 0.90
N ILE A 104 -4.84 -19.83 1.05
CA ILE A 104 -5.61 -19.97 2.31
C ILE A 104 -4.65 -20.27 3.47
N LYS A 105 -3.74 -21.24 3.32
CA LYS A 105 -2.75 -21.57 4.36
C LYS A 105 -1.89 -20.36 4.72
N ALA A 106 -1.37 -19.63 3.74
CA ALA A 106 -0.55 -18.44 3.99
C ALA A 106 -1.32 -17.33 4.75
N VAL A 107 -2.62 -17.18 4.47
CA VAL A 107 -3.48 -16.24 5.20
C VAL A 107 -3.78 -16.75 6.62
N GLU A 108 -4.01 -18.05 6.80
CA GLU A 108 -4.19 -18.71 8.11
C GLU A 108 -2.93 -18.63 8.99
N ASP A 109 -1.73 -18.67 8.39
CA ASP A 109 -0.46 -18.48 9.08
C ASP A 109 -0.20 -17.02 9.45
N SER A 110 -0.86 -16.08 8.76
CA SER A 110 -0.79 -14.65 9.06
C SER A 110 -1.79 -14.22 10.16
N LEU A 111 -2.66 -15.12 10.62
CA LEU A 111 -3.53 -14.83 11.76
C LEU A 111 -2.68 -14.53 13.00
N PHE A 112 -3.03 -13.46 13.71
CA PHE A 112 -2.38 -13.15 14.97
C PHE A 112 -2.79 -14.19 16.02
N LYS A 113 -1.86 -15.08 16.39
CA LYS A 113 -2.08 -16.24 17.29
C LYS A 113 -1.55 -16.03 18.72
N ASP A 114 -0.81 -14.95 18.97
CA ASP A 114 -0.20 -14.71 20.29
C ASP A 114 -1.26 -14.33 21.34
N ASP A 115 -1.03 -14.78 22.59
CA ASP A 115 -1.94 -14.51 23.69
C ASP A 115 -1.94 -13.02 24.02
N VAL A 116 -3.07 -12.37 23.75
CA VAL A 116 -3.34 -10.96 24.09
C VAL A 116 -2.98 -10.66 25.55
N ARG A 117 -3.09 -11.67 26.44
CA ARG A 117 -2.72 -11.57 27.85
C ARG A 117 -1.22 -11.40 28.08
N THR A 118 -0.35 -12.01 27.27
CA THR A 118 1.11 -11.86 27.40
C THR A 118 1.54 -10.44 27.04
N ILE A 119 0.94 -9.88 25.99
CA ILE A 119 1.18 -8.48 25.62
C ILE A 119 0.62 -7.52 26.69
N GLU A 120 -0.57 -7.82 27.23
CA GLU A 120 -1.15 -7.08 28.37
C GLU A 120 -0.20 -7.08 29.59
N TYR A 121 0.43 -8.23 29.87
CA TYR A 121 1.44 -8.39 30.92
C TYR A 121 2.71 -7.58 30.64
N MET A 122 3.25 -7.58 29.41
CA MET A 122 4.44 -6.80 29.05
C MET A 122 4.21 -5.30 29.18
N TYR A 123 3.04 -4.80 28.78
CA TYR A 123 2.68 -3.38 28.96
C TYR A 123 2.44 -3.02 30.45
N LYS A 124 1.91 -3.94 31.25
CA LYS A 124 1.79 -3.79 32.71
C LYS A 124 3.17 -3.72 33.39
N GLU A 125 4.10 -4.59 33.03
CA GLU A 125 5.49 -4.61 33.52
C GLU A 125 6.26 -3.34 33.11
N ALA A 126 6.03 -2.81 31.90
CA ALA A 126 6.68 -1.60 31.41
C ALA A 126 6.19 -0.29 32.08
N GLY A 127 5.23 -0.35 33.01
CA GLY A 127 4.73 0.82 33.76
C GLY A 127 3.91 1.82 32.94
N VAL A 128 3.57 1.48 31.68
CA VAL A 128 2.78 2.33 30.77
C VAL A 128 1.31 1.94 30.90
N LEU A 129 0.66 2.39 31.98
CA LEU A 129 -0.76 2.20 32.23
C LEU A 129 -1.60 3.19 31.42
N ASP A 130 -1.64 3.01 30.10
CA ASP A 130 -2.65 3.66 29.26
C ASP A 130 -3.66 2.62 28.77
N ILE A 131 -4.77 2.52 29.50
CA ILE A 131 -5.89 1.59 29.25
C ILE A 131 -6.46 1.77 27.84
N ASP A 132 -6.32 2.96 27.26
CA ASP A 132 -6.86 3.29 25.94
C ASP A 132 -6.01 2.68 24.80
N ILE A 133 -4.68 2.58 25.00
CA ILE A 133 -3.77 1.92 24.06
C ILE A 133 -4.06 0.42 24.00
N GLN A 134 -4.31 -0.22 25.14
CA GLN A 134 -4.63 -1.64 25.21
C GLN A 134 -5.97 -1.95 24.51
N LYS A 135 -6.99 -1.11 24.69
CA LYS A 135 -8.27 -1.24 23.99
C LYS A 135 -8.12 -1.06 22.48
N LYS A 136 -7.38 -0.04 22.04
CA LYS A 136 -7.12 0.21 20.61
C LYS A 136 -6.32 -0.91 19.96
N PHE A 137 -5.33 -1.46 20.66
CA PHE A 137 -4.55 -2.60 20.19
C PHE A 137 -5.41 -3.87 20.05
N LYS A 138 -6.23 -4.18 21.07
CA LYS A 138 -7.18 -5.30 21.02
C LYS A 138 -8.17 -5.15 19.88
N GLN A 139 -8.75 -3.96 19.70
CA GLN A 139 -9.67 -3.66 18.60
C GLN A 139 -8.98 -3.78 17.23
N THR A 140 -7.70 -3.40 17.14
CA THR A 140 -6.91 -3.53 15.90
C THR A 140 -6.66 -5.00 15.56
N ILE A 141 -6.32 -5.84 16.55
CA ILE A 141 -6.17 -7.30 16.35
C ILE A 141 -7.50 -7.93 15.94
N GLU A 142 -8.60 -7.59 16.63
CA GLU A 142 -9.93 -8.10 16.31
C GLU A 142 -10.35 -7.71 14.89
N PHE A 143 -10.11 -6.44 14.51
CA PHE A 143 -10.37 -5.97 13.16
C PHE A 143 -9.52 -6.72 12.12
N HIS A 144 -8.21 -6.83 12.36
CA HIS A 144 -7.26 -7.54 11.49
C HIS A 144 -7.65 -9.01 11.29
N ASN A 145 -7.87 -9.74 12.38
CA ASN A 145 -8.27 -11.15 12.33
C ASN A 145 -9.67 -11.31 11.69
N SER A 146 -10.61 -10.37 11.92
CA SER A 146 -11.92 -10.40 11.25
C SER A 146 -11.79 -10.22 9.73
N MET A 147 -10.90 -9.34 9.28
CA MET A 147 -10.63 -9.11 7.86
C MET A 147 -10.02 -10.36 7.22
N LEU A 148 -9.01 -10.95 7.84
CA LEU A 148 -8.40 -12.20 7.37
C LEU A 148 -9.41 -13.35 7.33
N SER A 149 -10.30 -13.47 8.32
CA SER A 149 -11.35 -14.51 8.34
C SER A 149 -12.33 -14.38 7.17
N LYS A 150 -12.70 -13.14 6.79
CA LYS A 150 -13.54 -12.88 5.61
C LYS A 150 -12.81 -13.22 4.32
N GLU A 151 -11.52 -12.90 4.22
CA GLU A 151 -10.70 -13.29 3.07
C GLU A 151 -10.62 -14.82 2.94
N ILE A 152 -10.38 -15.54 4.04
CA ILE A 152 -10.37 -17.02 4.06
C ILE A 152 -11.71 -17.57 3.58
N SER A 153 -12.84 -17.05 4.08
CA SER A 153 -14.18 -17.48 3.63
C SER A 153 -14.36 -17.28 2.13
N TYR A 154 -14.00 -16.12 1.60
CA TYR A 154 -14.08 -15.81 0.18
C TYR A 154 -13.20 -16.75 -0.68
N LEU A 155 -11.99 -17.06 -0.21
CA LEU A 155 -11.09 -17.98 -0.89
C LEU A 155 -11.64 -19.42 -0.87
N ARG A 156 -12.22 -19.87 0.25
CA ARG A 156 -12.87 -21.19 0.35
C ARG A 156 -14.04 -21.32 -0.62
N ASP A 157 -14.87 -20.29 -0.77
CA ASP A 157 -15.95 -20.30 -1.77
C ASP A 157 -15.43 -20.46 -3.20
N ARG A 158 -14.28 -19.85 -3.52
CA ARG A 158 -13.62 -20.02 -4.83
C ARG A 158 -13.10 -21.43 -5.02
N VAL A 159 -12.58 -22.07 -3.97
CA VAL A 159 -12.16 -23.48 -3.99
C VAL A 159 -13.35 -24.39 -4.30
N VAL A 160 -14.48 -24.20 -3.63
CA VAL A 160 -15.71 -24.97 -3.89
C VAL A 160 -16.18 -24.84 -5.34
N ARG A 161 -16.15 -23.62 -5.90
CA ARG A 161 -16.45 -23.41 -7.33
C ARG A 161 -15.52 -24.19 -8.24
N LYS A 162 -14.22 -24.22 -7.92
CA LYS A 162 -13.22 -24.98 -8.69
C LYS A 162 -13.38 -26.50 -8.53
N ASP A 163 -13.81 -26.99 -7.37
CA ASP A 163 -14.14 -28.42 -7.20
C ASP A 163 -15.35 -28.83 -8.02
N ASN A 164 -16.40 -28.01 -8.06
CA ASN A 164 -17.58 -28.29 -8.91
C ASN A 164 -17.22 -28.30 -10.41
N GLU A 165 -16.39 -27.35 -10.86
CA GLU A 165 -15.87 -27.31 -12.23
C GLU A 165 -15.01 -28.54 -12.55
N ASN A 166 -14.12 -28.94 -11.63
CA ASN A 166 -13.30 -30.13 -11.78
C ASN A 166 -14.15 -31.41 -11.85
N LYS A 167 -15.22 -31.50 -11.04
CA LYS A 167 -16.14 -32.63 -11.06
C LYS A 167 -16.86 -32.73 -12.40
N ALA A 168 -17.40 -31.63 -12.91
CA ALA A 168 -18.07 -31.59 -14.21
C ALA A 168 -17.13 -32.03 -15.36
N LEU A 169 -15.89 -31.55 -15.37
CA LEU A 169 -14.90 -31.94 -16.37
C LEU A 169 -14.50 -33.42 -16.25
N ASN A 170 -14.41 -33.98 -15.04
CA ASN A 170 -14.14 -35.41 -14.85
C ASN A 170 -15.32 -36.29 -15.28
N ASP A 171 -16.55 -35.84 -15.06
CA ASP A 171 -17.75 -36.54 -15.54
C ASP A 171 -17.79 -36.55 -17.07
N GLU A 172 -17.47 -35.41 -17.72
CA GLU A 172 -17.33 -35.32 -19.18
C GLU A 172 -16.20 -36.21 -19.70
N TYR A 173 -15.02 -36.18 -19.07
CA TYR A 173 -13.89 -37.04 -19.42
C TYR A 173 -14.27 -38.53 -19.35
N THR A 174 -14.98 -38.94 -18.30
CA THR A 174 -15.42 -40.34 -18.12
C THR A 174 -16.40 -40.76 -19.21
N CYS A 175 -17.31 -39.86 -19.60
CA CYS A 175 -18.24 -40.11 -20.70
C CYS A 175 -17.50 -40.32 -22.03
N ILE A 176 -16.60 -39.41 -22.41
CA ILE A 176 -15.86 -39.49 -23.67
C ILE A 176 -14.89 -40.68 -23.65
N ALA A 177 -14.26 -40.98 -22.51
CA ALA A 177 -13.39 -42.15 -22.36
C ALA A 177 -14.16 -43.47 -22.56
N SER A 178 -15.44 -43.52 -22.16
CA SER A 178 -16.29 -44.69 -22.44
C SER A 178 -16.58 -44.86 -23.93
N GLN A 179 -16.78 -43.75 -24.66
CA GLN A 179 -16.96 -43.76 -26.11
C GLN A 179 -15.68 -44.22 -26.81
N TYR A 180 -14.53 -43.68 -26.40
CA TYR A 180 -13.20 -44.09 -26.87
C TYR A 180 -13.00 -45.61 -26.72
N ASN A 181 -13.27 -46.16 -25.53
CA ASN A 181 -13.12 -47.60 -25.26
C ASN A 181 -14.07 -48.47 -26.11
N ASN A 182 -15.25 -47.97 -26.47
CA ASN A 182 -16.18 -48.68 -27.34
C ASN A 182 -15.68 -48.72 -28.80
N VAL A 183 -15.13 -47.62 -29.32
CA VAL A 183 -14.52 -47.60 -30.66
C VAL A 183 -13.26 -48.48 -30.69
N LEU A 184 -12.46 -48.41 -29.63
CA LEU A 184 -11.27 -49.26 -29.45
C LEU A 184 -11.59 -50.76 -29.43
N LYS A 185 -12.66 -51.17 -28.74
CA LYS A 185 -13.11 -52.57 -28.71
C LYS A 185 -13.59 -53.07 -30.08
N LYS A 186 -14.23 -52.22 -30.88
CA LYS A 186 -14.63 -52.57 -32.25
C LYS A 186 -13.38 -52.87 -33.09
N LEU A 187 -12.37 -52.00 -33.01
CA LEU A 187 -11.08 -52.13 -33.68
C LEU A 187 -10.22 -53.33 -33.20
N GLY A 188 -10.23 -53.63 -31.91
CA GLY A 188 -9.45 -54.72 -31.31
C GLY A 188 -9.97 -56.13 -31.57
N SER A 189 -11.16 -56.28 -32.16
CA SER A 189 -11.78 -57.58 -32.49
C SER A 189 -11.12 -58.28 -33.70
N MET A 190 -10.17 -57.62 -34.37
CA MET A 190 -9.37 -58.16 -35.48
C MET A 190 -7.86 -58.13 -35.15
N GLY A 191 -7.40 -59.19 -34.45
CA GLY A 191 -6.04 -59.79 -34.43
C GLY A 191 -4.74 -58.96 -34.38
N SER A 192 -4.56 -57.88 -35.15
CA SER A 192 -3.27 -57.20 -35.35
C SER A 192 -3.16 -55.79 -34.78
N LEU A 193 -4.23 -55.26 -34.16
CA LEU A 193 -4.31 -53.84 -33.77
C LEU A 193 -3.90 -53.52 -32.33
N ARG A 194 -3.57 -54.53 -31.51
CA ARG A 194 -3.35 -54.32 -30.06
C ARG A 194 -2.07 -53.55 -29.76
N GLU A 195 -0.95 -53.92 -30.38
CA GLU A 195 0.35 -53.27 -30.19
C GLU A 195 0.34 -51.83 -30.73
N TYR A 196 -0.35 -51.60 -31.86
CA TYR A 196 -0.58 -50.27 -32.42
C TYR A 196 -1.38 -49.37 -31.46
N THR A 197 -2.45 -49.92 -30.89
CA THR A 197 -3.29 -49.24 -29.90
C THR A 197 -2.52 -48.91 -28.62
N GLU A 198 -1.67 -49.84 -28.15
CA GLU A 198 -0.80 -49.62 -26.98
C GLU A 198 0.23 -48.51 -27.24
N LEU A 199 0.84 -48.47 -28.43
CA LEU A 199 1.75 -47.40 -28.86
C LEU A 199 1.07 -46.02 -28.90
N ASN A 200 -0.12 -45.92 -29.50
CA ASN A 200 -0.89 -44.68 -29.53
C ASN A 200 -1.22 -44.19 -28.11
N ASN A 201 -1.69 -45.08 -27.23
CA ASN A 201 -1.97 -44.72 -25.85
C ASN A 201 -0.71 -44.22 -25.10
N GLU A 202 0.48 -44.75 -25.38
CA GLU A 202 1.75 -44.26 -24.82
C GLU A 202 2.15 -42.89 -25.35
N ILE A 203 2.09 -42.68 -26.67
CA ILE A 203 2.38 -41.39 -27.31
C ILE A 203 1.50 -40.30 -26.70
N GLU A 204 0.20 -40.58 -26.54
CA GLU A 204 -0.76 -39.63 -26.00
C GLU A 204 -0.51 -39.33 -24.52
N ARG A 205 -0.14 -40.33 -23.71
CA ARG A 205 0.31 -40.09 -22.33
C ARG A 205 1.49 -39.12 -22.28
N TYR A 206 2.49 -39.29 -23.14
CA TYR A 206 3.64 -38.39 -23.17
C TYR A 206 3.29 -36.99 -23.69
N LYS A 207 2.40 -36.85 -24.69
CA LYS A 207 1.91 -35.55 -25.17
C LYS A 207 1.10 -34.81 -24.11
N MET A 208 0.28 -35.51 -23.34
CA MET A 208 -0.43 -34.95 -22.19
C MET A 208 0.55 -34.46 -21.11
N ASP A 209 1.57 -35.26 -20.80
CA ASP A 209 2.59 -34.87 -19.82
C ASP A 209 3.35 -33.62 -20.28
N ILE A 210 3.73 -33.54 -21.57
CA ILE A 210 4.35 -32.35 -22.17
C ILE A 210 3.45 -31.13 -22.00
N SER A 211 2.17 -31.21 -22.39
CA SER A 211 1.22 -30.09 -22.35
C SER A 211 0.97 -29.59 -20.90
N SER A 212 0.89 -30.53 -19.96
CA SER A 212 0.80 -30.22 -18.53
C SER A 212 2.03 -29.47 -18.02
N ILE A 213 3.23 -29.93 -18.40
CA ILE A 213 4.48 -29.28 -18.03
C ILE A 213 4.60 -27.89 -18.69
N GLU A 214 4.23 -27.74 -19.96
CA GLU A 214 4.22 -26.45 -20.67
C GLU A 214 3.29 -25.44 -19.99
N THR A 215 2.14 -25.90 -19.51
CA THR A 215 1.20 -25.08 -18.72
C THR A 215 1.84 -24.58 -17.43
N GLN A 216 2.57 -25.43 -16.71
CA GLN A 216 3.29 -25.05 -15.48
C GLN A 216 4.40 -24.03 -15.78
N ILE A 217 5.20 -24.25 -16.83
CA ILE A 217 6.25 -23.33 -17.27
C ILE A 217 5.65 -21.97 -17.63
N ASN A 218 4.53 -21.93 -18.35
CA ASN A 218 3.88 -20.68 -18.74
C ASN A 218 3.33 -19.90 -17.52
N GLN A 219 2.81 -20.60 -16.52
CA GLN A 219 2.38 -19.97 -15.26
C GLN A 219 3.57 -19.37 -14.49
N LEU A 220 4.70 -20.08 -14.41
CA LEU A 220 5.94 -19.55 -13.82
C LEU A 220 6.44 -18.32 -14.58
N LYS A 221 6.54 -18.39 -15.91
CA LYS A 221 6.97 -17.26 -16.75
C LYS A 221 6.09 -16.03 -16.54
N LYS A 222 4.78 -16.21 -16.45
CA LYS A 222 3.84 -15.13 -16.16
C LYS A 222 4.06 -14.54 -14.76
N ALA A 223 4.14 -15.37 -13.73
CA ALA A 223 4.35 -14.90 -12.35
C ALA A 223 5.69 -14.17 -12.18
N THR A 224 6.75 -14.65 -12.83
CA THR A 224 8.05 -13.98 -12.86
C THR A 224 7.95 -12.61 -13.53
N LYS A 225 7.26 -12.53 -14.69
CA LYS A 225 7.05 -11.25 -15.39
C LYS A 225 6.23 -10.26 -14.55
N ASP A 226 5.18 -10.73 -13.90
CA ASP A 226 4.34 -9.90 -13.03
C ASP A 226 5.15 -9.35 -11.85
N LYS A 227 6.02 -10.16 -11.23
CA LYS A 227 6.94 -9.71 -10.17
C LYS A 227 7.90 -8.63 -10.69
N ILE A 228 8.59 -8.88 -11.81
CA ILE A 228 9.56 -7.95 -12.40
C ILE A 228 8.90 -6.60 -12.73
N ASN A 229 7.69 -6.62 -13.30
CA ASN A 229 6.96 -5.40 -13.61
C ASN A 229 6.58 -4.61 -12.34
N ALA A 230 6.10 -5.30 -11.30
CA ALA A 230 5.76 -4.67 -10.03
C ALA A 230 7.01 -4.06 -9.34
N GLU A 231 8.14 -4.77 -9.40
CA GLU A 231 9.43 -4.32 -8.88
C GLU A 231 9.89 -3.04 -9.59
N LYS A 232 9.88 -3.03 -10.93
CA LYS A 232 10.24 -1.87 -11.74
C LYS A 232 9.35 -0.65 -11.47
N ASN A 233 8.04 -0.85 -11.38
CA ASN A 233 7.11 0.23 -11.07
C ASN A 233 7.39 0.85 -9.69
N LEU A 234 7.75 0.01 -8.71
CA LEU A 234 8.08 0.45 -7.35
C LEU A 234 9.42 1.23 -7.32
N GLU A 235 10.42 0.81 -8.10
CA GLU A 235 11.69 1.51 -8.26
C GLU A 235 11.50 2.89 -8.92
N ASP A 236 10.78 2.96 -10.04
CA ASP A 236 10.50 4.22 -10.74
C ASP A 236 9.76 5.21 -9.84
N LEU A 237 8.79 4.73 -9.06
CA LEU A 237 8.08 5.56 -8.09
C LEU A 237 9.00 6.04 -6.95
N SER A 238 9.88 5.17 -6.47
CA SER A 238 10.82 5.50 -5.41
C SER A 238 11.81 6.57 -5.86
N PHE A 239 12.28 6.50 -7.11
CA PHE A 239 13.13 7.54 -7.71
C PHE A 239 12.40 8.89 -7.79
N LYS A 240 11.17 8.92 -8.32
CA LYS A 240 10.36 10.16 -8.38
C LYS A 240 10.11 10.78 -7.02
N LEU A 241 9.84 9.93 -6.01
CA LEU A 241 9.62 10.38 -4.64
C LEU A 241 10.90 11.02 -4.06
N GLU A 242 12.06 10.40 -4.29
CA GLU A 242 13.35 10.92 -3.84
C GLU A 242 13.69 12.25 -4.51
N GLU A 243 13.51 12.36 -5.83
CA GLU A 243 13.71 13.60 -6.59
C GLU A 243 12.83 14.74 -6.05
N SER A 244 11.56 14.47 -5.79
CA SER A 244 10.67 15.50 -5.26
C SER A 244 10.98 15.86 -3.81
N ILE A 245 11.39 14.91 -2.96
CA ILE A 245 11.85 15.20 -1.60
C ILE A 245 13.11 16.08 -1.65
N ASN A 246 14.04 15.79 -2.55
CA ASN A 246 15.26 16.57 -2.72
C ASN A 246 14.94 17.99 -3.17
N THR A 247 14.03 18.14 -4.14
CA THR A 247 13.55 19.45 -4.60
C THR A 247 12.87 20.23 -3.47
N PHE A 248 12.02 19.57 -2.68
CA PHE A 248 11.38 20.18 -1.52
C PHE A 248 12.39 20.67 -0.48
N LYS A 249 13.45 19.88 -0.22
CA LYS A 249 14.50 20.28 0.72
C LYS A 249 15.29 21.47 0.20
N SER A 250 15.75 21.42 -1.04
CA SER A 250 16.63 22.43 -1.63
C SER A 250 15.91 23.75 -1.91
N LEU A 251 14.62 23.73 -2.19
CA LEU A 251 13.86 24.94 -2.48
C LEU A 251 13.01 25.35 -1.28
N ASN A 252 11.94 24.60 -1.00
CA ASN A 252 10.89 24.99 -0.07
C ASN A 252 11.42 25.13 1.37
N LEU A 253 12.09 24.09 1.87
CA LEU A 253 12.58 24.09 3.24
C LEU A 253 13.75 25.07 3.44
N GLN A 254 14.66 25.18 2.47
CA GLN A 254 15.75 26.16 2.52
C GLN A 254 15.19 27.59 2.58
N LYS A 255 14.20 27.92 1.73
CA LYS A 255 13.56 29.24 1.72
C LYS A 255 12.86 29.53 3.03
N PHE A 256 12.04 28.61 3.53
CA PHE A 256 11.40 28.78 4.83
C PHE A 256 12.43 29.01 5.95
N ASN A 257 13.47 28.16 6.01
CA ASN A 257 14.50 28.29 7.03
C ASN A 257 15.27 29.61 6.93
N SER A 258 15.41 30.19 5.73
CA SER A 258 16.03 31.51 5.60
C SER A 258 15.23 32.62 6.30
N TYR A 259 13.90 32.59 6.19
CA TYR A 259 13.01 33.52 6.91
C TYR A 259 12.98 33.21 8.40
N PHE A 260 12.80 31.94 8.76
CA PHE A 260 12.66 31.53 10.17
C PHE A 260 13.94 31.80 10.96
N SER A 261 15.11 31.51 10.40
CA SER A 261 16.39 31.84 11.02
C SER A 261 16.63 33.34 11.13
N ARG A 262 16.17 34.14 10.17
CA ARG A 262 16.29 35.60 10.23
C ARG A 262 15.44 36.18 11.36
N PHE A 263 14.15 35.86 11.38
CA PHE A 263 13.21 36.41 12.37
C PHE A 263 13.51 35.93 13.78
N SER A 264 13.83 34.64 13.95
CA SER A 264 14.25 34.13 15.27
C SER A 264 15.54 34.81 15.77
N ASN A 265 16.49 35.14 14.89
CA ASN A 265 17.71 35.85 15.27
C ASN A 265 17.45 37.33 15.59
N GLU A 266 16.55 37.98 14.88
CA GLU A 266 16.16 39.37 15.19
C GLU A 266 15.47 39.45 16.56
N LEU A 267 14.64 38.47 16.92
CA LEU A 267 13.97 38.38 18.22
C LEU A 267 14.92 37.93 19.34
N TYR A 268 15.65 36.84 19.17
CA TYR A 268 16.38 36.17 20.25
C TYR A 268 17.90 36.18 20.15
N LYS A 269 18.46 36.76 19.07
CA LYS A 269 19.89 36.62 18.72
C LYS A 269 20.33 35.16 18.58
N GLU A 270 19.38 34.27 18.32
CA GLU A 270 19.56 32.85 18.08
C GLU A 270 18.88 32.47 16.78
N LYS A 271 19.57 31.72 15.93
CA LYS A 271 19.02 31.25 14.67
C LYS A 271 18.38 29.88 14.86
N TRP A 272 17.10 29.79 14.52
CA TRP A 272 16.33 28.56 14.55
C TRP A 272 15.99 28.09 13.13
N PHE A 273 15.83 26.79 12.98
CA PHE A 273 15.53 26.16 11.70
C PHE A 273 14.67 24.92 11.89
N VAL A 274 13.95 24.56 10.83
CA VAL A 274 13.16 23.34 10.75
C VAL A 274 13.96 22.26 10.04
N THR A 275 14.02 21.09 10.65
CA THR A 275 14.50 19.87 10.02
C THR A 275 13.34 18.98 9.59
N PHE A 276 13.61 18.13 8.61
CA PHE A 276 12.65 17.21 8.03
C PHE A 276 13.31 15.83 7.92
N SER A 277 12.78 14.85 8.66
CA SER A 277 13.29 13.48 8.66
C SER A 277 12.17 12.47 8.42
N PRO A 278 12.40 11.43 7.62
CA PRO A 278 11.48 10.30 7.54
C PRO A 278 11.49 9.52 8.86
N ASN A 279 10.36 8.90 9.20
CA ASN A 279 10.32 7.79 10.14
C ASN A 279 11.10 6.59 9.56
N GLU A 280 11.36 5.58 10.40
CA GLU A 280 12.13 4.39 10.01
C GLU A 280 11.55 3.69 8.76
N GLU A 281 10.23 3.68 8.63
CA GLU A 281 9.52 3.08 7.49
C GLU A 281 9.43 3.99 6.25
N ARG A 282 9.91 5.23 6.32
CA ARG A 282 9.79 6.28 5.27
C ARG A 282 8.36 6.51 4.77
N THR A 283 7.37 6.25 5.63
CA THR A 283 5.94 6.42 5.37
C THR A 283 5.42 7.76 5.89
N LEU A 284 6.05 8.30 6.93
CA LEU A 284 5.69 9.57 7.56
C LEU A 284 6.96 10.40 7.75
N PHE A 285 6.90 11.68 7.39
CA PHE A 285 8.00 12.60 7.72
C PHE A 285 7.62 13.48 8.91
N LYS A 286 8.61 13.70 9.78
CA LYS A 286 8.48 14.52 10.97
C LYS A 286 9.25 15.81 10.78
N PHE A 287 8.60 16.92 11.12
CA PHE A 287 9.27 18.20 11.28
C PHE A 287 9.80 18.31 12.70
N ASN A 288 11.05 18.72 12.85
CA ASN A 288 11.60 19.10 14.14
C ASN A 288 12.11 20.54 14.06
N ILE A 289 12.13 21.23 15.19
CA ILE A 289 12.63 22.60 15.30
C ILE A 289 13.90 22.52 16.13
N ASP A 290 14.99 23.01 15.57
CA ASP A 290 16.32 22.99 16.17
C ASP A 290 16.92 24.40 16.17
N SER A 291 17.86 24.64 17.08
CA SER A 291 18.62 25.89 17.18
C SER A 291 20.07 25.67 16.75
N LEU A 292 20.70 26.71 16.21
CA LEU A 292 22.15 26.69 15.92
C LEU A 292 23.01 26.71 17.20
N THR A 293 22.43 27.02 18.37
CA THR A 293 23.10 27.13 19.68
C THR A 293 22.33 26.34 20.75
N GLN A 294 23.00 25.45 21.50
CA GLN A 294 22.38 24.42 22.37
C GLN A 294 21.76 24.88 23.71
N ASN A 295 21.56 26.18 23.97
CA ASN A 295 21.11 26.68 25.28
C ASN A 295 19.73 27.35 25.22
N THR A 296 18.65 26.60 25.42
CA THR A 296 17.28 27.13 25.29
C THR A 296 16.51 27.08 26.61
N GLY A 297 16.36 28.22 27.28
CA GLY A 297 15.48 28.42 28.44
C GLY A 297 13.98 28.45 28.06
N SER A 298 13.12 28.13 29.02
CA SER A 298 11.70 27.78 28.81
C SER A 298 10.76 28.92 28.39
N GLY A 299 11.10 30.19 28.64
CA GLY A 299 10.29 31.35 28.25
C GLY A 299 10.31 31.72 26.75
N LYS A 300 11.15 31.06 25.94
CA LYS A 300 11.34 31.36 24.50
C LYS A 300 10.30 30.69 23.59
N LYS A 301 9.51 29.72 24.08
CA LYS A 301 8.68 28.90 23.19
C LYS A 301 7.53 29.67 22.54
N GLN A 302 6.86 30.56 23.26
CA GLN A 302 5.68 31.28 22.74
C GLN A 302 6.02 32.21 21.59
N MET A 303 7.06 33.04 21.73
CA MET A 303 7.46 33.93 20.65
C MET A 303 8.28 33.20 19.56
N LEU A 304 8.86 32.03 19.83
CA LEU A 304 9.36 31.15 18.77
C LEU A 304 8.23 30.66 17.85
N VAL A 305 7.05 30.34 18.42
CA VAL A 305 5.86 30.00 17.62
C VAL A 305 5.40 31.22 16.81
N ALA A 306 5.31 32.41 17.41
CA ALA A 306 4.98 33.63 16.66
C ALA A 306 6.01 33.92 15.53
N SER A 307 7.30 33.71 15.80
CA SER A 307 8.38 33.85 14.79
C SER A 307 8.19 32.87 13.65
N PHE A 308 7.77 31.64 13.95
CA PHE A 308 7.50 30.61 12.96
C PHE A 308 6.33 31.00 12.06
N ASP A 309 5.24 31.51 12.64
CA ASP A 309 4.07 31.94 11.88
C ASP A 309 4.40 33.12 10.97
N ILE A 310 5.13 34.11 11.47
CA ILE A 310 5.60 35.26 10.67
C ILE A 310 6.54 34.80 9.55
N ALA A 311 7.45 33.87 9.84
CA ALA A 311 8.31 33.25 8.84
C ALA A 311 7.49 32.54 7.76
N TYR A 312 6.42 31.85 8.16
CA TYR A 312 5.52 31.20 7.24
C TYR A 312 4.76 32.19 6.36
N MET A 313 4.25 33.30 6.92
CA MET A 313 3.62 34.39 6.16
C MET A 313 4.58 34.96 5.10
N ALA A 314 5.85 35.17 5.44
CA ALA A 314 6.86 35.61 4.48
C ALA A 314 7.13 34.54 3.40
N TYR A 315 7.30 33.29 3.83
CA TYR A 315 7.60 32.16 2.97
C TYR A 315 6.54 31.92 1.90
N ILE A 316 5.25 31.92 2.26
CA ILE A 316 4.16 31.70 1.30
C ILE A 316 4.07 32.82 0.24
N GLN A 317 4.65 33.99 0.52
CA GLN A 317 4.73 35.13 -0.39
C GLN A 317 6.04 35.21 -1.17
N ASP A 318 7.05 34.38 -0.86
CA ASP A 318 8.31 34.38 -1.59
C ASP A 318 8.05 34.17 -3.08
N LYS A 319 8.72 34.97 -3.91
CA LYS A 319 8.56 34.98 -5.37
C LYS A 319 8.74 33.60 -6.02
N ASP A 320 9.56 32.73 -5.42
CA ASP A 320 9.88 31.39 -5.90
C ASP A 320 8.91 30.33 -5.35
N ILE A 321 8.04 30.70 -4.39
CA ILE A 321 7.13 29.81 -3.66
C ILE A 321 5.66 30.08 -3.97
N LYS A 322 5.20 31.33 -3.75
CA LYS A 322 3.84 31.82 -4.08
C LYS A 322 2.70 30.83 -3.76
N LEU A 323 2.52 30.52 -2.48
CA LEU A 323 1.46 29.64 -2.02
C LEU A 323 0.17 30.42 -1.69
N PRO A 324 -1.02 29.92 -2.06
CA PRO A 324 -2.29 30.64 -1.92
C PRO A 324 -2.90 30.46 -0.52
N TYR A 325 -2.11 30.67 0.54
CA TYR A 325 -2.56 30.50 1.92
C TYR A 325 -2.81 31.83 2.63
N PRO A 326 -3.65 31.86 3.67
CA PRO A 326 -3.87 33.06 4.46
C PRO A 326 -2.58 33.55 5.12
N ARG A 327 -2.44 34.87 5.21
CA ARG A 327 -1.28 35.56 5.80
C ARG A 327 -1.57 36.03 7.22
N PHE A 328 -2.33 35.25 7.98
CA PHE A 328 -2.67 35.58 9.35
C PHE A 328 -2.46 34.40 10.30
N ALA A 329 -2.18 34.72 11.56
CA ALA A 329 -2.08 33.76 12.65
C ALA A 329 -2.67 34.35 13.93
N THR A 330 -3.07 33.47 14.84
CA THR A 330 -3.58 33.82 16.17
C THR A 330 -2.65 33.23 17.22
N GLN A 331 -2.22 34.03 18.19
CA GLN A 331 -1.44 33.52 19.32
C GLN A 331 -2.09 33.95 20.63
N ASP A 332 -2.16 33.02 21.57
CA ASP A 332 -2.67 33.24 22.92
C ASP A 332 -1.48 33.33 23.91
N LYS A 333 -1.75 33.65 25.18
CA LYS A 333 -0.80 33.77 26.29
C LYS A 333 0.36 34.74 26.05
N VAL A 334 0.07 35.90 25.48
CA VAL A 334 1.09 36.93 25.24
C VAL A 334 1.42 37.73 26.50
N GLU A 335 0.69 37.54 27.60
CA GLU A 335 0.94 38.16 28.90
C GLU A 335 2.34 37.86 29.45
N ILE A 336 2.94 36.71 29.09
CA ILE A 336 4.31 36.35 29.52
C ILE A 336 5.43 36.93 28.65
N ILE A 337 5.10 37.60 27.53
CA ILE A 337 6.07 38.15 26.57
C ILE A 337 6.41 39.60 26.92
N ASP A 338 7.68 39.98 27.05
CA ASP A 338 8.03 41.39 27.32
C ASP A 338 7.55 42.34 26.18
N ILE A 339 7.14 43.56 26.55
CA ILE A 339 6.57 44.56 25.63
C ILE A 339 7.53 44.87 24.48
N SER A 340 8.84 44.94 24.74
CA SER A 340 9.84 45.21 23.70
C SER A 340 9.90 44.11 22.62
N TYR A 341 9.47 42.88 22.93
CA TYR A 341 9.34 41.83 21.93
C TYR A 341 8.00 41.89 21.20
N LEU A 342 6.92 42.32 21.85
CA LEU A 342 5.63 42.53 21.19
C LEU A 342 5.71 43.63 20.13
N GLU A 343 6.43 44.72 20.40
CA GLU A 343 6.69 45.78 19.41
C GLU A 343 7.50 45.26 18.22
N LYS A 344 8.54 44.46 18.47
CA LYS A 344 9.31 43.80 17.40
C LYS A 344 8.43 42.87 16.56
N LEU A 345 7.52 42.12 17.20
CA LEU A 345 6.59 41.27 16.46
C LEU A 345 5.68 42.09 15.56
N TYR A 346 5.18 43.24 16.03
CA TYR A 346 4.41 44.17 15.20
C TYR A 346 5.20 44.62 13.97
N GLU A 347 6.44 45.08 14.14
CA GLU A 347 7.31 45.50 13.04
C GLU A 347 7.55 44.38 12.01
N MET A 348 7.79 43.15 12.50
CA MET A 348 8.01 41.99 11.63
C MET A 348 6.75 41.61 10.85
N VAL A 349 5.60 41.57 11.50
CA VAL A 349 4.29 41.26 10.88
C VAL A 349 3.97 42.27 9.78
N PHE A 350 4.18 43.56 10.07
CA PHE A 350 4.01 44.64 9.11
C PHE A 350 4.94 44.47 7.89
N THR A 351 6.21 44.17 8.13
CA THR A 351 7.23 43.97 7.08
C THR A 351 6.87 42.82 6.13
N VAL A 352 6.24 41.76 6.65
CA VAL A 352 5.82 40.61 5.84
C VAL A 352 4.44 40.78 5.22
N ASN A 353 3.77 41.93 5.38
CA ASN A 353 2.38 42.14 4.94
C ASN A 353 1.45 41.02 5.44
N GLY A 354 1.57 40.70 6.73
CA GLY A 354 0.78 39.69 7.43
C GLY A 354 -0.10 40.28 8.52
N GLN A 355 -0.79 39.42 9.26
CA GLN A 355 -1.62 39.80 10.40
C GLN A 355 -1.43 38.83 11.56
N LEU A 356 -1.09 39.35 12.74
CA LEU A 356 -0.98 38.56 13.97
C LEU A 356 -2.03 39.04 14.96
N ILE A 357 -2.96 38.16 15.32
CA ILE A 357 -4.09 38.48 16.19
C ILE A 357 -3.77 37.95 17.59
N LEU A 358 -3.71 38.86 18.56
CA LEU A 358 -3.27 38.59 19.92
C LEU A 358 -4.29 39.16 20.93
N PRO A 359 -4.68 38.43 21.98
CA PRO A 359 -5.39 39.01 23.11
C PRO A 359 -4.38 39.76 24.01
N ILE A 360 -4.55 41.06 24.19
CA ILE A 360 -3.68 41.88 25.05
C ILE A 360 -4.53 42.55 26.13
N ILE A 361 -4.06 42.52 27.38
CA ILE A 361 -4.66 43.22 28.51
C ILE A 361 -4.27 44.70 28.51
N GLU A 362 -5.18 45.56 28.97
CA GLU A 362 -5.07 47.03 28.88
C GLU A 362 -3.78 47.57 29.51
N ASP A 363 -3.38 47.08 30.69
CA ASP A 363 -2.16 47.48 31.39
C ASP A 363 -0.89 47.33 30.53
N LYS A 364 -0.83 46.24 29.77
CA LYS A 364 0.27 45.92 28.87
C LYS A 364 0.17 46.70 27.58
N PHE A 365 -1.05 46.93 27.10
CA PHE A 365 -1.32 47.74 25.93
C PHE A 365 -0.89 49.21 26.14
N ASP A 366 -1.20 49.79 27.29
CA ASP A 366 -0.81 51.16 27.65
C ASP A 366 0.70 51.36 27.73
N SER A 367 1.45 50.26 27.86
CA SER A 367 2.90 50.28 27.94
C SER A 367 3.60 50.27 26.56
N PHE A 368 2.86 50.16 25.46
CA PHE A 368 3.42 50.27 24.12
C PHE A 368 3.94 51.70 23.84
N THR A 369 5.16 51.77 23.32
CA THR A 369 5.81 53.01 22.90
C THR A 369 5.52 53.37 21.45
N ASN A 370 5.26 52.37 20.60
CA ASN A 370 4.87 52.60 19.21
C ASN A 370 3.38 53.01 19.11
N PRO A 371 3.06 54.25 18.72
CA PRO A 371 1.68 54.73 18.65
C PRO A 371 0.85 54.05 17.55
N GLU A 372 1.48 53.53 16.49
CA GLU A 372 0.77 52.87 15.38
C GLU A 372 0.09 51.56 15.81
N ILE A 373 0.54 50.95 16.92
CA ILE A 373 -0.09 49.75 17.48
C ILE A 373 -1.54 50.05 17.92
N LYS A 374 -1.85 51.31 18.25
CA LYS A 374 -3.22 51.72 18.60
C LYS A 374 -4.18 51.63 17.42
N ASP A 375 -3.68 51.83 16.20
CA ASP A 375 -4.49 51.68 14.99
C ASP A 375 -4.71 50.20 14.62
N ALA A 376 -4.01 49.28 15.29
CA ALA A 376 -4.15 47.84 15.10
C ALA A 376 -5.22 47.18 16.00
N ILE A 377 -5.93 47.95 16.82
CA ILE A 377 -7.03 47.43 17.64
C ILE A 377 -8.19 47.00 16.74
N ILE A 378 -8.51 45.70 16.78
CA ILE A 378 -9.62 45.12 16.00
C ILE A 378 -10.90 45.04 16.86
N VAL A 379 -10.75 44.67 18.13
CA VAL A 379 -11.85 44.47 19.08
C VAL A 379 -11.36 44.85 20.48
N GLU A 380 -12.13 45.68 21.18
CA GLU A 380 -11.98 45.96 22.61
C GLU A 380 -13.07 45.25 23.38
N LEU A 381 -12.72 44.65 24.53
CA LEU A 381 -13.66 43.93 25.39
C LEU A 381 -13.61 44.53 26.79
N HIS A 382 -14.79 44.80 27.36
CA HIS A 382 -14.91 45.30 28.72
C HIS A 382 -15.73 44.34 29.58
N GLN A 383 -15.60 44.46 30.91
CA GLN A 383 -16.42 43.68 31.83
C GLN A 383 -17.92 43.88 31.62
N ASN A 384 -18.32 45.08 31.16
CA ASN A 384 -19.71 45.46 30.88
C ASN A 384 -20.07 45.41 29.38
N ASP A 385 -19.14 45.03 28.50
CA ASP A 385 -19.37 44.84 27.07
C ASP A 385 -18.51 43.65 26.59
N LYS A 386 -19.02 42.44 26.81
CA LYS A 386 -18.34 41.20 26.45
C LYS A 386 -18.71 40.79 25.03
N PHE A 387 -17.86 40.01 24.37
CA PHE A 387 -18.01 39.63 22.96
C PHE A 387 -19.40 39.10 22.56
N PHE A 388 -20.05 38.31 23.44
CA PHE A 388 -21.37 37.73 23.18
C PHE A 388 -22.55 38.53 23.77
N ARG A 389 -22.30 39.55 24.60
CA ARG A 389 -23.31 40.42 25.23
C ARG A 389 -24.49 39.69 25.89
N ILE A 390 -24.25 38.53 26.50
CA ILE A 390 -25.30 37.65 27.04
C ILE A 390 -26.06 38.26 28.24
N GLU A 391 -25.43 39.22 28.91
CA GLU A 391 -25.99 40.03 29.99
C GLU A 391 -27.20 40.87 29.54
N GLU A 392 -27.23 41.31 28.27
CA GLU A 392 -28.35 42.07 27.69
C GLU A 392 -29.62 41.20 27.54
N PHE A 393 -29.44 39.88 27.46
CA PHE A 393 -30.55 38.92 27.31
C PHE A 393 -31.02 38.33 28.64
N SER A 394 -30.24 38.52 29.72
CA SER A 394 -30.52 37.96 31.05
C SER A 394 -31.42 38.86 31.91
N SER A 395 -31.58 40.13 31.54
CA SER A 395 -32.36 41.13 32.28
C SER A 395 -33.86 41.18 31.90
N ASN A 396 -34.27 40.45 30.85
CA ASN A 396 -35.67 40.35 30.44
C ASN A 396 -36.44 39.16 31.04
N SER A 397 -35.82 38.33 31.88
CA SER A 397 -36.47 37.15 32.50
C SER A 397 -37.02 37.39 33.92
N THR A 398 -37.03 38.63 34.42
CA THR A 398 -37.55 38.95 35.77
C THR A 398 -38.70 39.96 35.71
N LYS A 399 -39.73 39.66 34.92
CA LYS A 399 -41.10 40.16 35.12
C LYS A 399 -42.09 39.04 34.77
N VAL A 400 -42.39 38.19 35.74
CA VAL A 400 -43.63 37.41 35.84
C VAL A 400 -44.22 37.67 37.20
#